data_AF-A0A3S1BIL1-F1
#
_entry.id   AF-A0A3S1BIL1-F1
#
_cell.length_a   1.000
_cell.length_b   1.000
_cell.length_c   1.000
_cell.angle_alpha   90.00
_cell.angle_beta   90.00
_cell.angle_gamma   90.00
#
_symmetry.space_group_name_H-M   'P 1'
#
loop_
_entity.id
_entity.type
_entity.pdbx_description
1 polymer ?
#
loop_
_entity_poly.entity_id
_entity_poly.type
_entity_poly.pdbx_seq_one_letter_code
_entity_poly.pdbx_strand_id
1 'polypeptide(L)'
;MSFHDHNEGEEQATPEKFTFFCDMSMQEFSFGVGAIGVNGLCLGMMLNIPTLTLHNLMYKVAPKGILQPDTTDQERVWVARVVIDHWYKSTSEWPPKKRFKMLYNAFRMLKEKGIAEQIKQRFEADEPMTLEMFYTFDLGRLGPYVPPMVEVDNEGEAESYPEEEEEEADDEE
;
A
#
# COMPACT_ATOMS: atom_id res chain seq x y z
N MET A 1 53.67 -10.56 -33.53
CA MET A 1 53.65 -10.93 -32.11
C MET A 1 52.37 -10.37 -31.51
N SER A 2 51.58 -11.25 -30.90
CA SER A 2 50.43 -11.00 -29.99
C SER A 2 50.84 -10.04 -28.85
N PHE A 3 49.99 -9.29 -28.13
CA PHE A 3 48.79 -9.64 -27.33
C PHE A 3 47.87 -8.39 -27.23
N HIS A 4 46.55 -8.49 -27.52
CA HIS A 4 45.46 -8.59 -26.54
C HIS A 4 45.70 -7.86 -25.21
N ASP A 5 44.90 -6.84 -24.94
CA ASP A 5 44.18 -6.78 -23.66
C ASP A 5 42.81 -6.13 -23.85
N HIS A 6 41.80 -6.91 -23.48
CA HIS A 6 40.41 -6.52 -23.32
C HIS A 6 40.30 -5.52 -22.18
N ASN A 7 39.43 -4.53 -22.33
CA ASN A 7 38.69 -4.08 -21.16
C ASN A 7 37.27 -3.75 -21.65
N GLU A 8 36.48 -4.81 -21.73
CA GLU A 8 35.03 -4.72 -21.81
C GLU A 8 34.59 -3.97 -20.55
N GLY A 9 33.98 -2.81 -20.74
CA GLY A 9 33.31 -2.12 -19.66
C GLY A 9 32.18 -3.02 -19.18
N GLU A 10 32.37 -3.66 -18.03
CA GLU A 10 31.29 -4.23 -17.27
C GLU A 10 30.28 -3.10 -16.98
N GLU A 11 29.24 -3.03 -17.80
CA GLU A 11 28.00 -2.35 -17.45
C GLU A 11 27.51 -3.04 -16.17
N GLN A 12 27.82 -2.43 -15.03
CA GLN A 12 27.21 -2.80 -13.76
C GLN A 12 25.70 -2.69 -13.94
N ALA A 13 25.05 -3.84 -14.13
CA ALA A 13 23.60 -3.96 -14.15
C ALA A 13 23.07 -3.29 -12.88
N THR A 14 22.42 -2.14 -13.03
CA THR A 14 21.69 -1.53 -11.93
C THR A 14 20.68 -2.56 -11.45
N PRO A 15 20.65 -2.91 -10.15
CA PRO A 15 19.71 -3.91 -9.66
C PRO A 15 18.31 -3.48 -10.09
N GLU A 16 17.60 -4.38 -10.78
CA GLU A 16 16.23 -4.13 -11.28
C GLU A 16 15.41 -3.57 -10.13
N LYS A 17 15.05 -2.29 -10.22
CA LYS A 17 14.28 -1.63 -9.19
C LYS A 17 12.85 -2.13 -9.33
N PHE A 18 12.41 -2.92 -8.35
CA PHE A 18 11.02 -3.32 -8.17
C PHE A 18 10.09 -2.11 -8.39
N THR A 19 9.33 -2.13 -9.48
CA THR A 19 8.67 -0.92 -10.01
C THR A 19 7.34 -0.62 -9.33
N PHE A 20 6.71 -1.62 -8.73
CA PHE A 20 5.43 -1.47 -8.04
C PHE A 20 5.46 -0.42 -6.92
N PHE A 21 6.57 -0.30 -6.17
CA PHE A 21 6.74 0.70 -5.10
C PHE A 21 7.57 1.93 -5.53
N CYS A 22 7.65 2.23 -6.84
CA CYS A 22 8.38 3.40 -7.31
C CYS A 22 7.71 4.73 -6.90
N ASP A 23 8.45 5.83 -6.95
CA ASP A 23 7.97 7.16 -6.55
C ASP A 23 6.71 7.59 -7.32
N MET A 24 6.66 7.29 -8.62
CA MET A 24 5.48 7.56 -9.44
C MET A 24 4.26 6.78 -8.92
N SER A 25 4.45 5.50 -8.61
CA SER A 25 3.37 4.66 -8.07
C SER A 25 2.86 5.18 -6.72
N MET A 26 3.75 5.62 -5.82
CA MET A 26 3.35 6.21 -4.53
C MET A 26 2.61 7.54 -4.69
N GLN A 27 2.99 8.33 -5.70
CA GLN A 27 2.30 9.58 -6.03
C GLN A 27 0.87 9.32 -6.57
N GLU A 28 0.73 8.42 -7.54
CA GLU A 28 -0.57 8.04 -8.09
C GLU A 28 -1.45 7.37 -7.03
N PHE A 29 -0.85 6.55 -6.17
CA PHE A 29 -1.52 5.93 -5.04
C PHE A 29 -2.08 6.98 -4.07
N SER A 30 -1.27 7.98 -3.71
CA SER A 30 -1.69 9.06 -2.81
C SER A 30 -2.83 9.89 -3.39
N PHE A 31 -2.78 10.17 -4.68
CA PHE A 31 -3.85 10.89 -5.37
C PHE A 31 -5.12 10.04 -5.45
N GLY A 32 -5.01 8.78 -5.86
CA GLY A 32 -6.11 7.84 -5.97
C GLY A 32 -6.83 7.66 -4.65
N VAL A 33 -6.11 7.42 -3.56
CA VAL A 33 -6.67 7.32 -2.20
C VAL A 33 -7.31 8.63 -1.77
N GLY A 34 -6.59 9.76 -1.84
CA GLY A 34 -7.06 11.01 -1.27
C GLY A 34 -8.20 11.71 -2.03
N ALA A 35 -8.13 11.76 -3.36
CA ALA A 35 -9.13 12.46 -4.19
C ALA A 35 -10.33 11.58 -4.56
N ILE A 36 -10.12 10.27 -4.71
CA ILE A 36 -11.07 9.37 -5.39
C ILE A 36 -11.49 8.20 -4.52
N GLY A 37 -10.59 7.70 -3.68
CA GLY A 37 -10.75 6.46 -2.94
C GLY A 37 -11.00 6.66 -1.45
N VAL A 38 -10.50 5.73 -0.64
CA VAL A 38 -10.66 5.80 0.82
C VAL A 38 -10.03 7.08 1.36
N ASN A 39 -10.70 7.75 2.29
CA ASN A 39 -10.05 8.74 3.14
C ASN A 39 -8.69 8.21 3.65
N GLY A 40 -7.61 8.93 3.37
CA GLY A 40 -6.25 8.53 3.75
C GLY A 40 -6.08 8.17 5.23
N LEU A 41 -6.90 8.74 6.12
CA LEU A 41 -6.93 8.33 7.53
C LEU A 41 -7.43 6.90 7.74
N CYS A 42 -8.49 6.49 7.05
CA CYS A 42 -9.02 5.13 7.15
C CYS A 42 -8.02 4.12 6.63
N LEU A 43 -7.37 4.41 5.50
CA LEU A 43 -6.24 3.61 5.01
C LEU A 43 -5.14 3.53 6.08
N GLY A 44 -4.75 4.65 6.67
CA GLY A 44 -3.75 4.70 7.74
C GLY A 44 -4.09 3.85 8.96
N MET A 45 -5.36 3.84 9.37
CA MET A 45 -5.83 2.97 10.46
C MET A 45 -5.72 1.48 10.10
N MET A 46 -6.09 1.11 8.87
CA MET A 46 -5.96 -0.28 8.40
C MET A 46 -4.51 -0.71 8.20
N LEU A 47 -3.63 0.24 7.88
CA LEU A 47 -2.18 0.07 7.89
C LEU A 47 -1.58 0.14 9.30
N ASN A 48 -2.41 0.01 10.34
CA ASN A 48 -2.01 -0.05 11.75
C ASN A 48 -1.09 1.12 12.18
N ILE A 49 -1.26 2.30 11.58
CA ILE A 49 -0.55 3.50 12.01
C ILE A 49 -1.22 3.99 13.29
N PRO A 50 -0.47 4.24 14.39
CA PRO A 50 -1.06 4.67 15.65
C PRO A 50 -1.94 5.92 15.48
N THR A 51 -3.10 5.95 16.14
CA THR A 51 -4.08 7.05 16.00
C THR A 51 -3.48 8.42 16.31
N LEU A 52 -2.62 8.51 17.33
CA LEU A 52 -1.93 9.76 17.65
C LEU A 52 -0.99 10.21 16.53
N THR A 53 -0.33 9.27 15.85
CA THR A 53 0.51 9.54 14.69
C THR A 53 -0.33 10.04 13.52
N LEU A 54 -1.45 9.38 13.21
CA LEU A 54 -2.38 9.83 12.17
C LEU A 54 -2.92 11.23 12.42
N HIS A 55 -3.29 11.52 13.67
CA HIS A 55 -3.71 12.85 14.09
C HIS A 55 -2.61 13.88 13.85
N ASN A 56 -1.37 13.60 14.28
CA ASN A 56 -0.24 14.50 14.07
C ASN A 56 0.11 14.72 12.58
N LEU A 57 -0.01 13.69 11.75
CA LEU A 57 0.19 13.79 10.30
C LEU A 57 -0.88 14.67 9.66
N MET A 58 -2.15 14.47 10.03
CA MET A 58 -3.27 15.27 9.54
C MET A 58 -3.09 16.76 9.90
N TYR A 59 -2.81 17.07 11.17
CA TYR A 59 -2.70 18.46 11.63
C TYR A 59 -1.57 19.25 10.96
N LYS A 60 -0.52 18.59 10.46
CA LYS A 60 0.55 19.24 9.69
C LYS A 60 0.06 19.78 8.35
N VAL A 61 -0.96 19.16 7.78
CA VAL A 61 -1.46 19.43 6.43
C VAL A 61 -2.76 20.20 6.47
N ALA A 62 -3.70 19.75 7.31
CA ALA A 62 -5.02 20.34 7.50
C ALA A 62 -5.22 20.65 8.99
N PRO A 63 -4.69 21.78 9.50
CA PRO A 63 -4.77 22.14 10.93
C PRO A 63 -6.20 22.31 11.46
N LYS A 64 -7.18 22.50 10.56
CA LYS A 64 -8.61 22.60 10.88
C LYS A 64 -9.34 21.25 10.83
N GLY A 65 -8.63 20.17 10.50
CA GLY A 65 -9.18 18.84 10.25
C GLY A 65 -9.71 18.67 8.82
N ILE A 66 -9.93 17.41 8.41
CA ILE A 66 -10.35 17.05 7.04
C ILE A 66 -11.85 16.77 6.87
N LEU A 67 -12.62 16.86 7.95
CA LEU A 67 -14.07 16.64 7.95
C LEU A 67 -14.85 17.95 7.89
N GLN A 68 -14.17 19.05 7.56
CA GLN A 68 -14.81 20.35 7.44
C GLN A 68 -15.50 20.48 6.07
N PRO A 69 -16.65 21.17 5.97
CA PRO A 69 -17.36 21.36 4.70
C PRO A 69 -16.54 22.04 3.59
N ASP A 70 -15.51 22.81 3.98
CA ASP A 70 -14.60 23.52 3.09
C ASP A 70 -13.31 22.73 2.76
N THR A 71 -13.20 21.49 3.23
CA THR A 71 -12.03 20.64 2.94
C THR A 71 -11.95 20.36 1.45
N THR A 72 -10.87 20.80 0.83
CA THR A 72 -10.61 20.64 -0.61
C THR A 72 -10.09 19.24 -0.94
N ASP A 73 -10.27 18.80 -2.19
CA ASP A 73 -9.66 17.57 -2.72
C ASP A 73 -8.14 17.57 -2.52
N GLN A 74 -7.52 18.74 -2.68
CA GLN A 74 -6.10 18.93 -2.48
C GLN A 74 -5.65 18.64 -1.04
N GLU A 75 -6.41 19.10 -0.04
CA GLU A 75 -6.13 18.78 1.36
C GLU A 75 -6.29 17.28 1.64
N ARG A 76 -7.31 16.63 1.06
CA ARG A 76 -7.50 15.17 1.18
C ARG A 76 -6.35 14.39 0.56
N VAL A 77 -5.90 14.78 -0.63
CA VAL A 77 -4.72 14.20 -1.30
C VAL A 77 -3.46 14.40 -0.47
N TRP A 78 -3.26 15.59 0.08
CA TRP A 78 -2.08 15.84 0.92
C TRP A 78 -2.10 15.02 2.21
N VAL A 79 -3.26 14.86 2.85
CA VAL A 79 -3.38 13.97 4.01
C VAL A 79 -3.10 12.53 3.65
N ALA A 80 -3.66 12.02 2.54
CA ALA A 80 -3.35 10.68 2.05
C ALA A 80 -1.85 10.50 1.79
N ARG A 81 -1.22 11.48 1.14
CA ARG A 81 0.22 11.49 0.87
C ARG A 81 1.06 11.39 2.14
N VAL A 82 0.82 12.23 3.14
CA VAL A 82 1.64 12.18 4.37
C VAL A 82 1.43 10.88 5.17
N VAL A 83 0.25 10.27 5.07
CA VAL A 83 -0.04 8.97 5.69
C VAL A 83 0.70 7.86 4.95
N ILE A 84 0.61 7.82 3.61
CA ILE A 84 1.27 6.83 2.76
C ILE A 84 2.78 6.95 2.86
N ASP A 85 3.33 8.17 2.79
CA ASP A 85 4.76 8.43 2.95
C ASP A 85 5.26 7.97 4.32
N HIS A 86 4.46 8.19 5.38
CA HIS A 86 4.81 7.74 6.73
C HIS A 86 4.89 6.20 6.80
N TRP A 87 3.87 5.51 6.29
CA TRP A 87 3.84 4.05 6.24
C TRP A 87 4.96 3.47 5.38
N TYR A 88 5.20 4.04 4.21
CA TYR A 88 6.22 3.55 3.28
C TYR A 88 7.63 3.69 3.87
N LYS A 89 7.89 4.79 4.59
CA LYS A 89 9.15 4.99 5.32
C LYS A 89 9.28 4.08 6.54
N SER A 90 8.22 3.92 7.34
CA SER A 90 8.26 3.08 8.54
C SER A 90 8.39 1.59 8.23
N THR A 91 8.05 1.19 7.01
CA THR A 91 8.21 -0.19 6.51
C THR A 91 9.42 -0.35 5.59
N SER A 92 10.32 0.63 5.50
CA SER A 92 11.44 0.66 4.53
C SER A 92 12.43 -0.51 4.64
N GLU A 93 12.51 -1.18 5.79
CA GLU A 93 13.33 -2.37 6.00
C GLU A 93 12.61 -3.67 5.66
N TRP A 94 11.29 -3.62 5.41
CA TRP A 94 10.50 -4.82 5.14
C TRP A 94 10.63 -5.26 3.70
N PRO A 95 10.60 -6.59 3.44
CA PRO A 95 10.52 -7.12 2.08
C PRO A 95 9.27 -6.61 1.33
N PRO A 96 9.34 -6.38 0.01
CA PRO A 96 8.21 -5.89 -0.80
C PRO A 96 6.94 -6.72 -0.62
N LYS A 97 7.06 -8.06 -0.61
CA LYS A 97 5.93 -8.99 -0.41
C LYS A 97 5.19 -8.76 0.92
N LYS A 98 5.92 -8.42 1.99
CA LYS A 98 5.32 -8.12 3.30
C LYS A 98 4.55 -6.79 3.28
N ARG A 99 5.11 -5.76 2.64
CA ARG A 99 4.41 -4.46 2.46
C ARG A 99 3.16 -4.62 1.62
N PHE A 100 3.25 -5.36 0.52
CA PHE A 100 2.12 -5.70 -0.33
C PHE A 100 1.03 -6.43 0.43
N LYS A 101 1.35 -7.50 1.18
CA LYS A 101 0.36 -8.26 1.97
C LYS A 101 -0.40 -7.35 2.92
N MET A 102 0.29 -6.41 3.56
CA MET A 102 -0.33 -5.44 4.45
C MET A 102 -1.26 -4.46 3.70
N LEU A 103 -0.81 -3.96 2.54
CA LEU A 103 -1.60 -3.07 1.68
C LEU A 103 -2.85 -3.76 1.15
N TYR A 104 -2.71 -4.99 0.63
CA TYR A 104 -3.80 -5.83 0.14
C TYR A 104 -4.83 -6.09 1.24
N ASN A 105 -4.39 -6.48 2.43
CA ASN A 105 -5.26 -6.69 3.58
C ASN A 105 -5.98 -5.42 4.00
N ALA A 106 -5.33 -4.26 3.95
CA ALA A 106 -5.97 -2.99 4.26
C ALA A 106 -7.15 -2.69 3.32
N PHE A 107 -6.98 -2.87 2.00
CA PHE A 107 -8.08 -2.70 1.03
C PHE A 107 -9.19 -3.75 1.22
N ARG A 108 -8.85 -4.99 1.55
CA ARG A 108 -9.83 -6.03 1.91
C ARG A 108 -10.67 -5.64 3.13
N MET A 109 -10.04 -5.10 4.18
CA MET A 109 -10.73 -4.63 5.40
C MET A 109 -11.63 -3.42 5.14
N LEU A 110 -11.23 -2.56 4.19
CA LEU A 110 -12.05 -1.43 3.71
C LEU A 110 -13.22 -1.88 2.83
N LYS A 111 -13.37 -3.19 2.60
CA LYS A 111 -14.36 -3.82 1.71
C LYS A 111 -14.18 -3.48 0.22
N GLU A 112 -12.98 -3.03 -0.16
CA GLU A 112 -12.62 -2.61 -1.51
C GLU A 112 -11.97 -3.77 -2.28
N LYS A 113 -12.72 -4.87 -2.42
CA LYS A 113 -12.21 -6.13 -3.00
C LYS A 113 -11.68 -5.93 -4.42
N GLY A 114 -12.39 -5.18 -5.27
CA GLY A 114 -11.98 -4.95 -6.66
C GLY A 114 -10.63 -4.24 -6.78
N ILE A 115 -10.32 -3.34 -5.85
CA ILE A 115 -9.05 -2.62 -5.82
C ILE A 115 -7.96 -3.49 -5.22
N ALA A 116 -8.28 -4.26 -4.17
CA ALA A 116 -7.35 -5.24 -3.63
C ALA A 116 -6.86 -6.23 -4.70
N GLU A 117 -7.78 -6.75 -5.54
CA GLU A 117 -7.41 -7.64 -6.65
C GLU A 117 -6.57 -6.93 -7.73
N GLN A 118 -6.91 -5.69 -8.10
CA GLN A 118 -6.09 -4.92 -9.05
C GLN A 118 -4.68 -4.66 -8.51
N ILE A 119 -4.54 -4.32 -7.22
CA ILE A 119 -3.25 -4.13 -6.55
C ILE A 119 -2.47 -5.45 -6.55
N LYS A 120 -3.13 -6.58 -6.30
CA LYS A 120 -2.52 -7.93 -6.38
C LYS A 120 -1.99 -8.22 -7.79
N GLN A 121 -2.81 -8.04 -8.82
CA GLN A 121 -2.40 -8.27 -10.21
C GLN A 121 -1.20 -7.40 -10.61
N ARG A 122 -1.20 -6.12 -10.24
CA ARG A 122 -0.08 -5.19 -10.51
C ARG A 122 1.18 -5.60 -9.76
N PHE A 123 1.06 -6.03 -8.52
CA PHE A 123 2.20 -6.51 -7.72
C PHE A 123 2.81 -7.78 -8.31
N GLU A 124 1.98 -8.74 -8.72
CA GLU A 124 2.42 -10.00 -9.35
C GLU A 124 3.09 -9.75 -10.71
N ALA A 125 2.67 -8.71 -11.43
CA ALA A 125 3.27 -8.28 -12.70
C ALA A 125 4.48 -7.35 -12.54
N ASP A 126 4.85 -6.96 -11.31
CA ASP A 126 5.77 -5.87 -10.98
C ASP A 126 5.54 -4.62 -11.84
N GLU A 127 4.29 -4.19 -11.92
CA GLU A 127 3.88 -2.98 -12.61
C GLU A 127 3.57 -1.86 -11.61
N PRO A 128 3.84 -0.59 -11.94
CA PRO A 128 3.47 0.52 -11.08
C PRO A 128 1.95 0.57 -10.90
N MET A 129 1.50 0.93 -9.69
CA MET A 129 0.10 1.30 -9.49
C MET A 129 -0.23 2.55 -10.29
N THR A 130 -1.41 2.55 -10.90
CA THR A 130 -1.92 3.67 -11.67
C THR A 130 -3.16 4.29 -11.03
N LEU A 131 -3.40 5.56 -11.31
CA LEU A 131 -4.55 6.31 -10.81
C LEU A 131 -5.87 5.68 -11.24
N GLU A 132 -5.92 5.08 -12.43
CA GLU A 132 -7.11 4.46 -13.00
C GLU A 132 -7.68 3.34 -12.12
N MET A 133 -6.82 2.64 -11.36
CA MET A 133 -7.23 1.61 -10.43
C MET A 133 -8.19 2.13 -9.35
N PHE A 134 -8.12 3.42 -9.05
CA PHE A 134 -8.95 4.09 -8.05
C PHE A 134 -10.22 4.69 -8.64
N TYR A 135 -10.38 4.75 -9.96
CA TYR A 135 -11.65 5.20 -10.56
C TYR A 135 -12.79 4.21 -10.36
N THR A 136 -12.47 2.94 -10.09
CA THR A 136 -13.46 1.91 -9.76
C THR A 136 -13.86 1.93 -8.28
N PHE A 137 -13.39 2.91 -7.50
CA PHE A 137 -13.89 3.10 -6.14
C PHE A 137 -15.40 3.36 -6.20
N ASP A 138 -16.18 2.44 -5.64
CA ASP A 138 -17.55 2.75 -5.27
C ASP A 138 -17.51 3.53 -3.96
N LEU A 139 -17.16 4.82 -4.08
CA LEU A 139 -17.41 5.78 -3.02
C LEU A 139 -18.92 5.86 -2.83
N GLY A 140 -19.46 4.95 -2.02
CA GLY A 140 -20.58 5.28 -1.17
C GLY A 140 -20.15 6.50 -0.38
N ARG A 141 -20.41 7.72 -0.91
CA ARG A 141 -20.32 9.00 -0.19
C ARG A 141 -20.88 8.71 1.18
N LEU A 142 -20.00 8.54 2.17
CA LEU A 142 -20.30 7.90 3.47
C LEU A 142 -21.80 7.81 3.69
N GLY A 143 -22.41 6.70 3.25
CA GLY A 143 -23.83 6.46 3.46
C GLY A 143 -24.10 6.58 4.97
N PRO A 144 -25.35 6.86 5.39
CA PRO A 144 -25.67 6.97 6.81
C PRO A 144 -25.04 5.80 7.57
N TYR A 145 -24.30 6.11 8.64
CA TYR A 145 -23.55 5.14 9.45
C TYR A 145 -24.40 3.89 9.70
N VAL A 146 -23.95 2.76 9.15
CA VAL A 146 -24.52 1.44 9.44
C VAL A 146 -23.58 0.80 10.47
N PRO A 147 -24.04 0.55 11.71
CA PRO A 147 -23.26 -0.20 12.69
C PRO A 147 -22.82 -1.54 12.10
N PRO A 148 -21.65 -2.07 12.47
CA PRO A 148 -21.23 -3.39 11.99
C PRO A 148 -22.26 -4.43 12.42
N MET A 149 -23.00 -4.98 11.45
CA MET A 149 -23.70 -6.24 11.66
C MET A 149 -22.62 -7.30 11.77
N VAL A 150 -22.55 -7.93 12.94
CA VAL A 150 -21.72 -9.11 13.15
C VAL A 150 -22.38 -10.25 12.37
N GLU A 151 -22.04 -10.37 11.10
CA GLU A 151 -22.24 -11.61 10.36
C GLU A 151 -21.03 -12.49 10.68
N VAL A 152 -21.24 -13.41 11.63
CA VAL A 152 -20.33 -14.55 11.81
C VAL A 152 -20.62 -15.52 10.67
N ASP A 153 -20.08 -15.23 9.49
CA ASP A 153 -19.99 -16.22 8.42
C ASP A 153 -18.80 -17.12 8.73
N ASN A 154 -19.12 -18.14 9.52
CA ASN A 154 -18.28 -19.29 9.76
C ASN A 154 -18.52 -20.26 8.58
N GLU A 155 -17.87 -20.03 7.43
CA GLU A 155 -17.66 -21.02 6.36
C GLU A 155 -16.84 -20.43 5.19
N GLY A 156 -15.70 -21.06 4.87
CA GLY A 156 -15.14 -21.04 3.51
C GLY A 156 -13.78 -20.38 3.29
N GLU A 157 -12.72 -21.13 3.61
CA GLU A 157 -11.37 -21.06 3.01
C GLU A 157 -10.61 -19.73 3.11
N ALA A 158 -9.88 -19.60 4.22
CA ALA A 158 -8.57 -18.98 4.13
C ALA A 158 -7.73 -19.81 3.16
N GLU A 159 -7.46 -19.29 1.95
CA GLU A 159 -6.33 -19.78 1.16
C GLU A 159 -5.06 -19.60 2.00
N SER A 160 -4.66 -20.70 2.63
CA SER A 160 -3.37 -20.85 3.27
C SER A 160 -2.31 -20.68 2.20
N TYR A 161 -1.59 -19.58 2.26
CA TYR A 161 -0.26 -19.54 1.64
C TYR A 161 0.54 -20.69 2.28
N PRO A 162 1.19 -21.57 1.49
CA PRO A 162 2.08 -22.55 2.08
C PRO A 162 3.16 -21.81 2.87
N GLU A 163 3.21 -22.07 4.17
CA GLU A 163 4.40 -21.81 4.98
C GLU A 163 5.44 -22.80 4.45
N GLU A 164 6.49 -22.28 3.80
CA GLU A 164 7.67 -23.10 3.55
C GLU A 164 8.26 -23.44 4.92
N GLU A 165 8.30 -24.74 5.22
CA GLU A 165 8.91 -25.31 6.42
C GLU A 165 10.36 -24.81 6.52
N GLU A 166 10.65 -24.05 7.58
CA GLU A 166 12.02 -23.87 8.03
C GLU A 166 12.51 -25.25 8.49
N GLU A 167 13.27 -25.94 7.64
CA GLU A 167 14.08 -27.09 8.05
C GLU A 167 15.06 -26.58 9.12
N GLU A 168 14.76 -26.83 10.39
CA GLU A 168 15.80 -26.83 11.41
C GLU A 168 16.76 -27.98 11.08
N ALA A 169 17.94 -27.60 10.58
CA ALA A 169 19.06 -28.49 10.47
C ALA A 169 19.47 -28.93 11.88
N ASP A 170 19.21 -30.21 12.13
CA ASP A 170 19.77 -31.05 13.17
C ASP A 170 21.31 -30.92 13.13
N ASP A 171 21.91 -30.34 14.16
CA ASP A 171 23.33 -30.52 14.46
C ASP A 171 23.42 -31.32 15.77
N GLU A 172 23.40 -32.65 15.62
CA GLU A 172 23.96 -33.57 16.60
C GLU A 172 25.49 -33.48 16.53
N GLU A 173 26.14 -33.06 17.62
CA GLU A 173 27.35 -33.69 18.19
C GLU A 173 27.62 -33.22 19.63
#